data_AF-A0A7G1IG05-F1
#
_entry.id   AF-A0A7G1IG05-F1
#
_cell.length_a   1.000
_cell.length_b   1.000
_cell.length_c   1.000
_cell.angle_alpha   90.00
_cell.angle_beta   90.00
_cell.angle_gamma   90.00
#
_symmetry.space_group_name_H-M   'P 1'
#
loop_
_entity.id
_entity.type
_entity.pdbx_description
1 polymer ?
#
loop_
_entity_poly.entity_id
_entity_poly.type
_entity_poly.pdbx_seq_one_letter_code
_entity_poly.pdbx_strand_id
1 'polypeptide(L)'
;MPSYPHPRLMPDFWEFPTVSMGLGPLNAIYQARFNHYLHDRGIKDTSEQHVWCFLGDGEMDEPESRGLAHIGALEGLDNLTFVINCNLQRLDGPVRGNGKIIQELESFFRGAGWNVIKVVWGREWDALLHADRDGALVNLMNTTPDGDYQTYKANDGAYVRDHFFGRDPRTKALVQDMTDSEIWNLKRGGHDYRKVYAAYRAAVEHQGQPTVILAKTIKGYSLGAHFQGRNATHQMKKLALEDLKYFRDAMRIPIDDAQLEEDPYLPPYYHPGPDAPEIRYMLDRRRTSAASCPNAGPRPRR
;
A
#
# COMPACT_ATOMS: atom_id res chain seq x y z
N MET A 1 8.77 -4.97 -22.63
CA MET A 1 8.98 -3.99 -21.54
C MET A 1 9.98 -4.58 -20.55
N PRO A 2 10.89 -3.78 -19.95
CA PRO A 2 11.79 -4.25 -18.90
C PRO A 2 10.96 -4.69 -17.68
N SER A 3 11.50 -5.61 -16.88
CA SER A 3 10.79 -6.15 -15.71
C SER A 3 10.56 -5.12 -14.60
N TYR A 4 11.39 -4.08 -14.54
CA TYR A 4 11.38 -3.05 -13.49
C TYR A 4 11.71 -1.65 -14.05
N PRO A 5 11.60 -0.60 -13.23
CA PRO A 5 11.97 0.76 -13.63
C PRO A 5 13.45 0.89 -14.01
N HIS A 6 13.73 0.83 -15.30
CA HIS A 6 15.07 0.95 -15.86
C HIS A 6 15.12 2.09 -16.89
N PRO A 7 15.48 3.32 -16.47
CA PRO A 7 15.59 4.48 -17.38
C PRO A 7 16.57 4.27 -18.53
N ARG A 8 17.54 3.35 -18.39
CA ARG A 8 18.44 2.98 -19.49
C ARG A 8 17.74 2.15 -20.58
N LEU A 9 16.76 1.32 -20.20
CA LEU A 9 16.06 0.40 -21.11
C LEU A 9 14.78 1.01 -21.69
N MET A 10 14.13 1.93 -20.96
CA MET A 10 13.00 2.73 -21.44
C MET A 10 13.19 4.20 -21.05
N PRO A 11 14.02 4.94 -21.81
CA PRO A 11 14.48 6.27 -21.43
C PRO A 11 13.43 7.38 -21.46
N ASP A 12 12.32 7.17 -22.17
CA ASP A 12 11.23 8.14 -22.25
C ASP A 12 10.06 7.79 -21.31
N PHE A 13 10.22 6.77 -20.46
CA PHE A 13 9.16 6.29 -19.56
C PHE A 13 9.62 6.22 -18.11
N TRP A 14 10.68 5.46 -17.80
CA TRP A 14 11.13 5.28 -16.43
C TRP A 14 12.10 6.38 -15.99
N GLU A 15 11.94 6.87 -14.75
CA GLU A 15 12.75 7.94 -14.18
C GLU A 15 13.71 7.44 -13.09
N PHE A 16 13.22 6.62 -12.15
CA PHE A 16 13.97 6.21 -10.96
C PHE A 16 14.07 4.67 -10.86
N PRO A 17 15.29 4.09 -10.79
CA PRO A 17 15.46 2.66 -10.56
C PRO A 17 15.29 2.30 -9.09
N THR A 18 14.31 1.43 -8.78
CA THR A 18 13.90 1.13 -7.39
C THR A 18 13.92 -0.35 -7.03
N VAL A 19 14.17 -1.26 -7.99
CA VAL A 19 14.08 -2.72 -7.71
C VAL A 19 15.16 -3.25 -6.75
N SER A 20 16.32 -2.60 -6.71
CA SER A 20 17.30 -2.86 -5.65
C SER A 20 16.81 -2.18 -4.38
N MET A 21 16.16 -2.96 -3.51
CA MET A 21 15.54 -2.49 -2.28
C MET A 21 16.54 -1.68 -1.43
N GLY A 22 16.03 -0.66 -0.73
CA GLY A 22 16.85 0.24 0.09
C GLY A 22 17.44 1.44 -0.65
N LEU A 23 17.70 1.35 -1.96
CA LEU A 23 18.20 2.50 -2.73
C LEU A 23 17.12 3.56 -2.99
N GLY A 24 15.87 3.13 -3.21
CA GLY A 24 14.73 4.01 -3.40
C GLY A 24 14.53 5.04 -2.26
N PRO A 25 14.40 4.63 -1.00
CA PRO A 25 14.20 5.54 0.13
C PRO A 25 15.36 6.51 0.35
N LEU A 26 16.61 6.03 0.26
CA LEU A 26 17.79 6.88 0.34
C LEU A 26 17.79 7.95 -0.77
N ASN A 27 17.54 7.55 -2.01
CA ASN A 27 17.49 8.46 -3.14
C ASN A 27 16.34 9.47 -3.01
N ALA A 28 15.19 9.06 -2.50
CA ALA A 28 14.04 9.94 -2.32
C ALA A 28 14.32 11.07 -1.31
N ILE A 29 15.01 10.76 -0.20
CA ILE A 29 15.43 11.78 0.78
C ILE A 29 16.36 12.81 0.12
N TYR A 30 17.38 12.35 -0.63
CA TYR A 30 18.28 13.27 -1.31
C TYR A 30 17.63 14.01 -2.47
N GLN A 31 16.68 13.41 -3.19
CA GLN A 31 15.92 14.09 -4.24
C GLN A 31 15.08 15.22 -3.67
N ALA A 32 14.36 14.96 -2.57
CA ALA A 32 13.58 15.96 -1.85
C ALA A 32 14.46 17.13 -1.37
N ARG A 33 15.59 16.81 -0.75
CA ARG A 33 16.60 17.80 -0.34
C ARG A 33 17.17 18.59 -1.52
N PHE A 34 17.42 17.93 -2.65
CA PHE A 34 17.95 18.60 -3.83
C PHE A 34 16.93 19.56 -4.45
N ASN A 35 15.63 19.26 -4.38
CA ASN A 35 14.58 20.20 -4.77
C ASN A 35 14.67 21.48 -3.91
N HIS A 36 14.72 21.36 -2.57
CA HIS A 36 14.95 22.51 -1.68
C HIS A 36 16.20 23.28 -2.07
N TYR A 37 17.32 22.60 -2.28
CA TYR A 37 18.56 23.25 -2.73
C TYR A 37 18.38 24.07 -4.02
N LEU A 38 17.69 23.54 -5.03
CA LEU A 38 17.45 24.26 -6.29
C LEU A 38 16.58 25.50 -6.09
N HIS A 39 15.53 25.38 -5.27
CA HIS A 39 14.64 26.47 -4.92
C HIS A 39 15.36 27.56 -4.12
N ASP A 40 16.03 27.19 -3.03
CA ASP A 40 16.70 28.11 -2.09
C ASP A 40 17.88 28.83 -2.74
N ARG A 41 18.51 28.22 -3.74
CA ARG A 41 19.58 28.83 -4.55
C ARG A 41 19.07 29.67 -5.71
N GLY A 42 17.75 29.76 -5.92
CA GLY A 42 17.15 30.50 -7.02
C GLY A 42 17.47 29.91 -8.41
N ILE A 43 17.79 28.62 -8.50
CA ILE A 43 18.14 27.94 -9.76
C ILE A 43 16.87 27.52 -10.50
N LYS A 44 15.89 26.98 -9.77
CA LYS A 44 14.60 26.55 -10.30
C LYS A 44 13.57 26.60 -9.19
N ASP A 45 12.38 27.13 -9.49
CA ASP A 45 11.24 26.98 -8.59
C ASP A 45 10.76 25.52 -8.59
N THR A 46 10.86 24.88 -7.43
CA THR A 46 10.42 23.50 -7.19
C THR A 46 9.39 23.42 -6.07
N SER A 47 8.77 24.53 -5.66
CA SER A 47 7.87 24.57 -4.49
C SER A 47 6.61 23.71 -4.66
N GLU A 48 6.19 23.47 -5.91
CA GLU A 48 5.05 22.60 -6.23
C GLU A 48 5.45 21.12 -6.47
N GLN A 49 6.74 20.78 -6.34
CA GLN A 49 7.21 19.41 -6.58
C GLN A 49 7.19 18.59 -5.29
N HIS A 50 6.54 17.42 -5.34
CA HIS A 50 6.48 16.47 -4.22
C HIS A 50 7.16 15.15 -4.58
N VAL A 51 8.04 14.65 -3.70
CA VAL A 51 8.73 13.37 -3.84
C VAL A 51 7.94 12.28 -3.12
N TRP A 52 7.50 11.28 -3.88
CA TRP A 52 6.78 10.11 -3.37
C TRP A 52 7.67 8.87 -3.44
N CYS A 53 7.90 8.23 -2.29
CA CYS A 53 8.65 6.99 -2.21
C CYS A 53 7.74 5.83 -1.81
N PHE A 54 7.53 4.88 -2.72
CA PHE A 54 6.70 3.70 -2.48
C PHE A 54 7.57 2.52 -2.05
N LEU A 55 7.27 1.95 -0.89
CA LEU A 55 8.14 1.00 -0.19
C LEU A 55 7.35 -0.23 0.27
N GLY A 56 8.03 -1.37 0.36
CA GLY A 56 7.54 -2.54 1.08
C GLY A 56 7.93 -2.49 2.56
N ASP A 57 7.10 -3.02 3.46
CA ASP A 57 7.48 -3.18 4.86
C ASP A 57 8.68 -4.12 5.06
N GLY A 58 8.82 -5.15 4.23
CA GLY A 58 10.01 -6.02 4.20
C GLY A 58 11.28 -5.31 3.70
N GLU A 59 11.16 -4.37 2.75
CA GLU A 59 12.29 -3.55 2.26
C GLU A 59 12.85 -2.64 3.37
N MET A 60 12.04 -2.32 4.38
CA MET A 60 12.50 -1.53 5.51
C MET A 60 13.52 -2.25 6.40
N ASP A 61 13.81 -3.53 6.18
CA ASP A 61 14.92 -4.21 6.86
C ASP A 61 16.30 -3.87 6.26
N GLU A 62 16.35 -3.29 5.05
CA GLU A 62 17.61 -2.82 4.47
C GLU A 62 18.16 -1.61 5.25
N PRO A 63 19.46 -1.56 5.58
CA PRO A 63 20.07 -0.43 6.29
C PRO A 63 19.80 0.92 5.63
N GLU A 64 19.85 0.97 4.29
CA GLU A 64 19.63 2.16 3.47
C GLU A 64 18.20 2.68 3.57
N SER A 65 17.23 1.81 3.83
CA SER A 65 15.81 2.18 3.98
C SER A 65 15.54 3.07 5.19
N ARG A 66 16.34 2.92 6.25
CA ARG A 66 16.14 3.62 7.52
C ARG A 66 17.28 4.58 7.86
N GLY A 67 18.49 4.29 7.41
CA GLY A 67 19.73 4.92 7.90
C GLY A 67 19.75 6.44 7.81
N LEU A 68 19.04 7.04 6.86
CA LEU A 68 19.02 8.48 6.64
C LEU A 68 17.69 9.15 6.96
N ALA A 69 16.74 8.47 7.61
CA ALA A 69 15.44 9.06 7.93
C ALA A 69 15.58 10.39 8.70
N HIS A 70 16.51 10.48 9.64
CA HIS A 70 16.76 11.69 10.43
C HIS A 70 17.13 12.92 9.58
N ILE A 71 17.75 12.75 8.40
CA ILE A 71 18.07 13.85 7.49
C ILE A 71 16.80 14.54 7.00
N GLY A 72 15.74 13.79 6.74
CA GLY A 72 14.48 14.36 6.28
C GLY A 72 13.89 15.36 7.29
N ALA A 73 13.94 15.03 8.58
CA ALA A 73 13.48 15.93 9.63
C ALA A 73 14.43 17.11 9.87
N LEU A 74 15.75 16.88 9.87
CA LEU A 74 16.75 17.94 10.07
C LEU A 74 16.70 19.02 8.98
N GLU A 75 16.40 18.63 7.75
CA GLU A 75 16.32 19.54 6.60
C GLU A 75 14.88 20.03 6.35
N GLY A 76 13.91 19.66 7.20
CA GLY A 76 12.51 20.10 7.09
C GLY A 76 11.81 19.69 5.78
N LEU A 77 12.09 18.49 5.27
CA LEU A 77 11.64 18.02 3.95
C LEU A 77 10.13 17.68 3.91
N ASP A 78 9.26 18.68 4.01
CA ASP A 78 7.80 18.51 3.89
C ASP A 78 7.33 18.19 2.45
N ASN A 79 8.20 18.39 1.46
CA ASN A 79 8.01 17.92 0.09
C ASN A 79 8.27 16.41 -0.10
N LEU A 80 8.46 15.64 0.97
CA LEU A 80 8.74 14.20 0.94
C LEU A 80 7.67 13.38 1.67
N THR A 81 7.10 12.41 0.95
CA THR A 81 6.22 11.40 1.54
C THR A 81 6.69 9.98 1.24
N PHE A 82 6.92 9.20 2.30
CA PHE A 82 7.07 7.75 2.21
C PHE A 82 5.69 7.09 2.29
N VAL A 83 5.45 6.10 1.44
CA VAL A 83 4.24 5.26 1.45
C VAL A 83 4.68 3.82 1.60
N ILE A 84 4.62 3.32 2.84
CA ILE A 84 5.02 1.96 3.17
C ILE A 84 3.80 1.05 3.12
N ASN A 85 3.83 0.09 2.21
CA ASN A 85 2.83 -0.96 2.11
C ASN A 85 3.07 -2.03 3.19
N CYS A 86 2.34 -1.91 4.30
CA CYS A 86 2.38 -2.84 5.41
C CYS A 86 1.42 -4.02 5.20
N ASN A 87 1.78 -4.92 4.28
CA ASN A 87 1.04 -6.18 4.09
C ASN A 87 1.42 -7.27 5.13
N LEU A 88 2.41 -6.96 5.97
CA LEU A 88 3.03 -7.72 7.07
C LEU A 88 3.82 -8.95 6.62
N GLN A 89 4.16 -9.06 5.33
CA GLN A 89 4.92 -10.18 4.76
C GLN A 89 6.08 -9.71 3.86
N ARG A 90 7.20 -10.41 3.96
CA ARG A 90 8.26 -10.42 2.95
C ARG A 90 8.09 -11.62 2.01
N LEU A 91 9.12 -11.96 1.24
CA LEU A 91 9.06 -13.05 0.27
C LEU A 91 8.78 -14.41 0.92
N ASP A 92 9.49 -14.73 2.00
CA ASP A 92 9.46 -16.06 2.62
C ASP A 92 8.62 -16.15 3.90
N GLY A 93 7.86 -15.11 4.26
CA GLY A 93 6.97 -15.13 5.43
C GLY A 93 6.74 -13.76 6.06
N PRO A 94 6.19 -13.69 7.29
CA PRO A 94 5.95 -12.43 7.97
C PRO A 94 7.23 -11.63 8.25
N VAL A 95 7.15 -10.29 8.20
CA VAL A 95 8.29 -9.41 8.54
C VAL A 95 8.61 -9.50 10.04
N ARG A 96 7.56 -9.42 10.89
CA ARG A 96 7.64 -9.55 12.36
C ARG A 96 6.53 -10.45 12.89
N GLY A 97 6.59 -11.75 12.64
CA GLY A 97 5.50 -12.69 13.02
C GLY A 97 5.06 -12.62 14.49
N ASN A 98 6.02 -12.55 15.43
CA ASN A 98 5.75 -12.44 16.87
C ASN A 98 5.68 -10.99 17.38
N GLY A 99 5.78 -10.01 16.46
CA GLY A 99 5.82 -8.60 16.76
C GLY A 99 4.77 -7.84 15.95
N LYS A 100 5.01 -6.55 15.75
CA LYS A 100 4.11 -5.66 15.00
C LYS A 100 4.90 -4.63 14.19
N ILE A 101 5.08 -4.88 12.90
CA ILE A 101 5.93 -4.05 12.03
C ILE A 101 5.44 -2.60 11.91
N ILE A 102 4.12 -2.38 11.93
CA ILE A 102 3.55 -1.02 11.86
C ILE A 102 3.94 -0.21 13.11
N GLN A 103 3.94 -0.81 14.30
CA GLN A 103 4.30 -0.16 15.55
C GLN A 103 5.81 0.09 15.64
N GLU A 104 6.62 -0.86 15.15
CA GLU A 104 8.07 -0.68 15.02
C GLU A 104 8.39 0.52 14.12
N LEU A 105 7.80 0.54 12.91
CA LEU A 105 8.00 1.63 11.95
C LEU A 105 7.45 2.96 12.47
N GLU A 106 6.28 2.97 13.11
CA GLU A 106 5.75 4.19 13.74
C GLU A 106 6.73 4.76 14.77
N SER A 107 7.21 3.92 15.68
CA SER A 107 8.13 4.34 16.74
C SER A 107 9.44 4.86 16.16
N PHE A 108 9.98 4.15 15.16
CA PHE A 108 11.18 4.54 14.45
C PHE A 108 11.03 5.90 13.75
N PHE A 109 10.00 6.09 12.92
CA PHE A 109 9.81 7.32 12.16
C PHE A 109 9.45 8.51 13.04
N ARG A 110 8.61 8.31 14.08
CA ARG A 110 8.36 9.36 15.08
C ARG A 110 9.66 9.76 15.80
N GLY A 111 10.48 8.78 16.19
CA GLY A 111 11.79 9.03 16.79
C GLY A 111 12.77 9.75 15.87
N ALA A 112 12.64 9.55 14.55
CA ALA A 112 13.41 10.25 13.53
C ALA A 112 12.86 11.65 13.16
N GLY A 113 11.79 12.12 13.83
CA GLY A 113 11.20 13.44 13.60
C GLY A 113 10.19 13.52 12.46
N TRP A 114 9.61 12.39 12.02
CA TRP A 114 8.64 12.36 10.92
C TRP A 114 7.20 12.47 11.40
N ASN A 115 6.34 12.98 10.51
CA ASN A 115 4.90 12.86 10.67
C ASN A 115 4.48 11.45 10.29
N VAL A 116 3.78 10.74 11.18
CA VAL A 116 3.37 9.35 10.95
C VAL A 116 1.86 9.25 10.85
N ILE A 117 1.37 8.81 9.69
CA ILE A 117 -0.04 8.55 9.42
C ILE A 117 -0.24 7.04 9.26
N LYS A 118 -1.03 6.43 10.15
CA LYS A 118 -1.35 4.99 10.09
C LYS A 118 -2.71 4.77 9.44
N VAL A 119 -2.75 4.01 8.35
CA VAL A 119 -3.96 3.62 7.64
C VAL A 119 -4.24 2.14 7.93
N VAL A 120 -4.77 1.86 9.12
CA VAL A 120 -4.85 0.49 9.67
C VAL A 120 -6.17 -0.21 9.32
N TRP A 121 -7.29 0.50 9.50
CA TRP A 121 -8.64 -0.08 9.43
C TRP A 121 -9.50 0.63 8.39
N GLY A 122 -10.30 -0.14 7.64
CA GLY A 122 -11.32 0.40 6.73
C GLY A 122 -12.51 0.99 7.49
N ARG A 123 -13.38 1.73 6.77
CA ARG A 123 -14.54 2.40 7.37
C ARG A 123 -15.52 1.44 8.04
N GLU A 124 -15.54 0.17 7.64
CA GLU A 124 -16.41 -0.85 8.23
C GLU A 124 -16.12 -1.06 9.72
N TRP A 125 -14.91 -0.69 10.19
CA TRP A 125 -14.54 -0.73 11.61
C TRP A 125 -15.00 0.49 12.40
N ASP A 126 -15.37 1.60 11.75
CA ASP A 126 -15.64 2.87 12.44
C ASP A 126 -16.80 2.74 13.44
N ALA A 127 -17.85 1.99 13.08
CA ALA A 127 -19.00 1.73 13.97
C ALA A 127 -18.60 0.88 15.19
N LEU A 128 -17.78 -0.16 15.00
CA LEU A 128 -17.31 -1.03 16.09
C LEU A 128 -16.40 -0.27 17.05
N LEU A 129 -15.47 0.55 16.51
CA LEU A 129 -14.58 1.39 17.32
C LEU A 129 -15.35 2.47 18.08
N HIS A 130 -16.44 3.01 17.50
CA HIS A 130 -17.30 3.95 18.20
C HIS A 130 -18.13 3.29 19.32
N ALA A 131 -18.51 2.02 19.14
CA ALA A 131 -19.25 1.23 20.11
C ALA A 131 -18.38 0.69 21.26
N ASP A 132 -17.05 0.58 21.08
CA ASP A 132 -16.08 0.09 22.07
C ASP A 132 -15.84 1.08 23.22
N ARG A 133 -16.80 1.16 24.16
CA ARG A 133 -16.74 2.09 25.31
C ARG A 133 -15.63 1.76 26.31
N ASP A 134 -15.27 0.49 26.43
CA ASP A 134 -14.30 0.01 27.42
C ASP A 134 -12.88 -0.11 26.87
N GLY A 135 -12.66 0.24 25.59
CA GLY A 135 -11.37 0.11 24.91
C GLY A 135 -10.91 -1.33 24.69
N ALA A 136 -11.81 -2.30 24.80
CA ALA A 136 -11.51 -3.73 24.71
C ALA A 136 -11.07 -4.11 23.29
N LEU A 137 -11.74 -3.56 22.27
CA LEU A 137 -11.40 -3.78 20.87
C LEU A 137 -10.05 -3.15 20.53
N VAL A 138 -9.81 -1.93 21.00
CA VAL A 138 -8.52 -1.24 20.80
C VAL A 138 -7.38 -2.02 21.49
N ASN A 139 -7.59 -2.49 22.72
CA ASN A 139 -6.61 -3.32 23.42
C ASN A 139 -6.32 -4.63 22.67
N LEU A 140 -7.36 -5.32 22.19
CA LEU A 140 -7.24 -6.53 21.40
C LEU A 140 -6.42 -6.27 20.11
N MET A 141 -6.71 -5.18 19.40
CA MET A 141 -5.97 -4.77 18.19
C MET A 141 -4.49 -4.47 18.48
N ASN A 142 -4.20 -3.87 19.63
CA ASN A 142 -2.84 -3.52 20.03
C ASN A 142 -2.02 -4.76 20.44
N THR A 143 -2.64 -5.73 21.10
CA THR A 143 -1.96 -6.93 21.63
C THR A 143 -1.88 -8.09 20.64
N THR A 144 -2.69 -8.10 19.58
CA THR A 144 -2.64 -9.13 18.54
C THR A 144 -1.38 -8.98 17.66
N PRO A 145 -0.46 -9.97 17.61
CA PRO A 145 0.74 -9.92 16.78
C PRO A 145 0.43 -10.04 15.27
N ASP A 146 1.40 -9.68 14.43
CA ASP A 146 1.22 -9.73 12.97
C ASP A 146 0.97 -11.15 12.45
N GLY A 147 1.59 -12.16 13.07
CA GLY A 147 1.37 -13.58 12.75
C GLY A 147 -0.10 -13.98 12.89
N ASP A 148 -0.75 -13.61 13.98
CA ASP A 148 -2.19 -13.84 14.20
C ASP A 148 -3.02 -13.14 13.10
N TYR A 149 -2.68 -11.89 12.75
CA TYR A 149 -3.36 -11.17 11.67
C TYR A 149 -3.22 -11.83 10.29
N GLN A 150 -2.12 -12.54 10.04
CA GLN A 150 -1.98 -13.35 8.82
C GLN A 150 -2.85 -14.59 8.89
N THR A 151 -2.84 -15.31 10.03
CA THR A 151 -3.69 -16.48 10.25
C THR A 151 -5.17 -16.14 10.07
N TYR A 152 -5.63 -15.03 10.64
CA TYR A 152 -7.02 -14.58 10.47
C TYR A 152 -7.41 -14.38 9.01
N LYS A 153 -6.50 -13.91 8.15
CA LYS A 153 -6.82 -13.68 6.73
C LYS A 153 -6.63 -14.91 5.84
N ALA A 154 -6.06 -15.99 6.38
CA ALA A 154 -5.99 -17.29 5.72
C ALA A 154 -7.20 -18.20 6.03
N ASN A 155 -8.11 -17.79 6.92
CA ASN A 155 -9.31 -18.53 7.32
C ASN A 155 -10.60 -17.83 6.82
N ASP A 156 -11.66 -17.78 7.64
CA ASP A 156 -12.97 -17.22 7.32
C ASP A 156 -13.52 -16.32 8.45
N GLY A 157 -14.74 -15.80 8.26
CA GLY A 157 -15.40 -14.92 9.23
C GLY A 157 -15.74 -15.57 10.57
N ALA A 158 -16.11 -16.86 10.57
CA ALA A 158 -16.40 -17.60 11.79
C ALA A 158 -15.13 -17.76 12.64
N TYR A 159 -14.01 -18.09 11.99
CA TYR A 159 -12.71 -18.15 12.64
C TYR A 159 -12.31 -16.81 13.26
N VAL A 160 -12.53 -15.69 12.55
CA VAL A 160 -12.27 -14.33 13.08
C VAL A 160 -13.18 -14.02 14.27
N ARG A 161 -14.47 -14.38 14.21
CA ARG A 161 -15.41 -14.22 15.32
C ARG A 161 -14.88 -14.90 16.58
N ASP A 162 -14.46 -16.16 16.49
CA ASP A 162 -14.09 -16.93 17.68
C ASP A 162 -12.65 -16.72 18.14
N HIS A 163 -11.71 -16.49 17.22
CA HIS A 163 -10.28 -16.43 17.53
C HIS A 163 -9.70 -15.02 17.58
N PHE A 164 -10.42 -14.01 17.08
CA PHE A 164 -10.09 -12.59 17.30
C PHE A 164 -11.06 -12.00 18.31
N PHE A 165 -12.33 -11.78 17.92
CA PHE A 165 -13.32 -11.16 18.81
C PHE A 165 -13.65 -12.02 20.04
N GLY A 166 -13.57 -13.34 19.94
CA GLY A 166 -13.81 -14.26 21.06
C GLY A 166 -12.72 -14.29 22.13
N ARG A 167 -11.58 -13.59 21.92
CA ARG A 167 -10.50 -13.48 22.92
C ARG A 167 -10.89 -12.59 24.11
N ASP A 168 -11.92 -11.77 23.98
CA ASP A 168 -12.51 -10.99 25.07
C ASP A 168 -14.04 -11.03 24.93
N PRO A 169 -14.80 -11.40 25.99
CA PRO A 169 -16.26 -11.45 25.93
C PRO A 169 -16.91 -10.14 25.47
N ARG A 170 -16.30 -8.98 25.80
CA ARG A 170 -16.78 -7.66 25.40
C ARG A 170 -16.63 -7.46 23.89
N THR A 171 -15.50 -7.86 23.31
CA THR A 171 -15.32 -7.78 21.86
C THR A 171 -16.17 -8.79 21.10
N LYS A 172 -16.46 -9.95 21.70
CA LYS A 172 -17.41 -10.93 21.13
C LYS A 172 -18.83 -10.36 21.07
N ALA A 173 -19.25 -9.64 22.12
CA ALA A 173 -20.54 -8.96 22.15
C ALA A 173 -20.66 -7.85 21.10
N LEU A 174 -19.57 -7.11 20.79
CA LEU A 174 -19.58 -6.06 19.75
C LEU A 174 -19.98 -6.57 18.35
N VAL A 175 -19.76 -7.86 18.07
CA VAL A 175 -20.05 -8.46 16.76
C VAL A 175 -21.16 -9.50 16.81
N GLN A 176 -21.91 -9.60 17.92
CA GLN A 176 -22.93 -10.64 18.13
C GLN A 176 -24.02 -10.64 17.05
N ASP A 177 -24.40 -9.44 16.57
CA ASP A 177 -25.47 -9.24 15.58
C ASP A 177 -24.95 -9.20 14.14
N MET A 178 -23.62 -9.27 13.95
CA MET A 178 -23.02 -9.37 12.63
C MET A 178 -23.03 -10.83 12.18
N THR A 179 -23.23 -11.07 10.89
CA THR A 179 -22.99 -12.36 10.23
C THR A 179 -21.50 -12.61 10.03
N ASP A 180 -21.10 -13.86 9.80
CA ASP A 180 -19.68 -14.18 9.52
C ASP A 180 -19.21 -13.53 8.20
N SER A 181 -20.11 -13.33 7.24
CA SER A 181 -19.79 -12.60 6.00
C SER A 181 -19.49 -11.12 6.26
N GLU A 182 -20.26 -10.47 7.14
CA GLU A 182 -20.01 -9.08 7.53
C GLU A 182 -18.69 -8.95 8.30
N ILE A 183 -18.39 -9.87 9.21
CA ILE A 183 -17.09 -9.92 9.90
C ILE A 183 -15.95 -10.11 8.90
N TRP A 184 -16.10 -11.02 7.93
CA TRP A 184 -15.08 -11.28 6.92
C TRP A 184 -14.80 -10.07 6.02
N ASN A 185 -15.83 -9.24 5.80
CA ASN A 185 -15.78 -8.01 5.00
C ASN A 185 -15.22 -6.79 5.74
N LEU A 186 -14.80 -6.93 7.01
CA LEU A 186 -14.07 -5.89 7.73
C LEU A 186 -12.67 -5.67 7.10
N LYS A 187 -12.50 -4.57 6.36
CA LYS A 187 -11.29 -4.32 5.54
C LYS A 187 -10.13 -3.75 6.34
N ARG A 188 -8.91 -4.01 5.85
CA ARG A 188 -7.70 -3.27 6.26
C ARG A 188 -7.70 -1.90 5.57
N GLY A 189 -7.18 -0.88 6.24
CA GLY A 189 -7.33 0.52 5.84
C GLY A 189 -6.71 0.86 4.49
N GLY A 190 -5.63 0.19 4.09
CA GLY A 190 -5.01 0.38 2.78
C GLY A 190 -5.89 -0.06 1.60
N HIS A 191 -7.00 -0.77 1.86
CA HIS A 191 -8.01 -1.15 0.86
C HIS A 191 -9.29 -0.30 0.94
N ASP A 192 -9.30 0.76 1.76
CA ASP A 192 -10.38 1.73 1.81
C ASP A 192 -9.92 3.05 1.16
N TYR A 193 -10.45 3.35 -0.02
CA TYR A 193 -10.09 4.55 -0.80
C TYR A 193 -10.31 5.86 -0.04
N ARG A 194 -11.27 5.95 0.90
CA ARG A 194 -11.49 7.17 1.72
C ARG A 194 -10.39 7.33 2.74
N LYS A 195 -9.98 6.23 3.40
CA LYS A 195 -8.91 6.25 4.40
C LYS A 195 -7.56 6.55 3.73
N VAL A 196 -7.30 5.96 2.56
CA VAL A 196 -6.13 6.26 1.73
C VAL A 196 -6.13 7.73 1.28
N TYR A 197 -7.24 8.23 0.71
CA TYR A 197 -7.32 9.63 0.29
C TYR A 197 -7.08 10.61 1.46
N ALA A 198 -7.69 10.35 2.62
CA ALA A 198 -7.47 11.17 3.81
C ALA A 198 -6.00 11.21 4.24
N ALA A 199 -5.28 10.08 4.15
CA ALA A 199 -3.86 10.02 4.48
C ALA A 199 -2.99 10.79 3.48
N TYR A 200 -3.25 10.66 2.17
CA TYR A 200 -2.51 11.42 1.15
C TYR A 200 -2.75 12.92 1.28
N ARG A 201 -4.00 13.32 1.52
CA ARG A 201 -4.36 14.72 1.75
C ARG A 201 -3.65 15.28 2.98
N ALA A 202 -3.73 14.57 4.11
CA ALA A 202 -3.06 14.99 5.34
C ALA A 202 -1.52 15.04 5.20
N ALA A 203 -0.92 14.18 4.38
CA ALA A 203 0.51 14.22 4.09
C ALA A 203 0.91 15.45 3.27
N VAL A 204 0.15 15.80 2.24
CA VAL A 204 0.41 16.98 1.39
C VAL A 204 0.14 18.29 2.13
N GLU A 205 -0.85 18.32 3.03
CA GLU A 205 -1.17 19.50 3.85
C GLU A 205 -0.21 19.68 5.04
N HIS A 206 0.64 18.69 5.34
CA HIS A 206 1.62 18.77 6.41
C HIS A 206 2.85 19.57 5.99
N GLN A 207 3.45 20.33 6.92
CA GLN A 207 4.55 21.27 6.65
C GLN A 207 5.63 21.16 7.74
N GLY A 208 6.86 21.52 7.40
CA GLY A 208 8.01 21.58 8.31
C GLY A 208 8.73 20.26 8.61
N GLN A 209 8.19 19.11 8.18
CA GLN A 209 8.83 17.80 8.32
C GLN A 209 8.25 16.79 7.31
N PRO A 210 9.01 15.74 6.94
CA PRO A 210 8.53 14.69 6.04
C PRO A 210 7.40 13.84 6.65
N THR A 211 6.60 13.24 5.79
CA THR A 211 5.51 12.34 6.20
C THR A 211 5.79 10.89 5.80
N VAL A 212 5.43 9.94 6.67
CA VAL A 212 5.32 8.52 6.32
C VAL A 212 3.87 8.05 6.51
N ILE A 213 3.34 7.41 5.47
CA ILE A 213 2.06 6.72 5.47
C ILE A 213 2.33 5.23 5.65
N LEU A 214 1.85 4.65 6.75
CA LEU A 214 1.90 3.22 7.04
C LEU A 214 0.56 2.59 6.66
N ALA A 215 0.47 2.05 5.45
CA ALA A 215 -0.77 1.53 4.88
C ALA A 215 -0.90 0.02 5.12
N LYS A 216 -1.82 -0.39 6.00
CA LYS A 216 -2.07 -1.81 6.27
C LYS A 216 -2.88 -2.42 5.12
N THR A 217 -2.31 -3.35 4.36
CA THR A 217 -2.96 -4.02 3.21
C THR A 217 -2.97 -5.54 3.37
N ILE A 218 -3.40 -6.28 2.35
CA ILE A 218 -3.37 -7.75 2.29
C ILE A 218 -2.53 -8.14 1.07
N LYS A 219 -1.49 -8.95 1.26
CA LYS A 219 -0.70 -9.51 0.14
C LYS A 219 -1.59 -10.45 -0.69
N GLY A 220 -1.57 -10.30 -2.01
CA GLY A 220 -2.42 -11.06 -2.92
C GLY A 220 -3.92 -10.75 -2.82
N TYR A 221 -4.28 -9.54 -2.38
CA TYR A 221 -5.68 -9.12 -2.30
C TYR A 221 -6.41 -9.30 -3.64
N SER A 222 -7.63 -9.88 -3.58
CA SER A 222 -8.47 -10.14 -4.76
C SER A 222 -7.94 -11.17 -5.76
N LEU A 223 -6.85 -11.89 -5.46
CA LEU A 223 -6.29 -12.94 -6.33
C LEU A 223 -6.79 -14.36 -6.01
N GLY A 224 -7.88 -14.50 -5.26
CA GLY A 224 -8.43 -15.80 -4.88
C GLY A 224 -7.80 -16.41 -3.62
N ALA A 225 -8.36 -17.53 -3.19
CA ALA A 225 -8.03 -18.19 -1.92
C ALA A 225 -6.61 -18.77 -1.90
N HIS A 226 -6.02 -19.05 -3.06
CA HIS A 226 -4.66 -19.59 -3.17
C HIS A 226 -3.57 -18.53 -2.91
N PHE A 227 -3.87 -17.23 -3.12
CA PHE A 227 -2.90 -16.14 -3.01
C PHE A 227 -3.17 -15.20 -1.85
N GLN A 228 -4.44 -14.89 -1.56
CA GLN A 228 -4.78 -13.85 -0.60
C GLN A 228 -4.37 -14.25 0.83
N GLY A 229 -3.46 -13.48 1.42
CA GLY A 229 -3.00 -13.70 2.81
C GLY A 229 -2.16 -14.96 3.01
N ARG A 230 -1.85 -15.72 1.94
CA ARG A 230 -1.02 -16.94 2.01
C ARG A 230 0.44 -16.63 1.71
N ASN A 231 1.34 -17.43 2.29
CA ASN A 231 2.74 -17.44 1.92
C ASN A 231 2.96 -18.26 0.64
N ALA A 232 2.23 -17.91 -0.43
CA ALA A 232 2.52 -18.45 -1.75
C ALA A 232 3.92 -17.98 -2.14
N THR A 233 4.80 -18.92 -2.53
CA THR A 233 6.17 -18.57 -2.91
C THR A 233 6.14 -17.57 -4.06
N HIS A 234 7.02 -16.57 -4.03
CA HIS A 234 7.11 -15.56 -5.08
C HIS A 234 7.47 -16.16 -6.47
N GLN A 235 7.76 -17.46 -6.53
CA GLN A 235 7.96 -18.22 -7.77
C GLN A 235 6.64 -18.65 -8.45
N MET A 236 5.48 -18.53 -7.78
CA MET A 236 4.17 -18.74 -8.40
C MET A 236 3.84 -17.56 -9.33
N LYS A 237 4.44 -17.56 -10.52
CA LYS A 237 4.29 -16.51 -11.54
C LYS A 237 2.98 -16.61 -12.35
N LYS A 238 2.16 -17.62 -12.09
CA LYS A 238 0.98 -17.96 -12.89
C LYS A 238 -0.20 -18.23 -11.96
N LEU A 239 -1.35 -17.66 -12.28
CA LEU A 239 -2.63 -17.98 -11.64
C LEU A 239 -3.11 -19.34 -12.17
N ALA A 240 -3.73 -20.14 -11.30
CA ALA A 240 -4.53 -21.26 -11.78
C ALA A 240 -5.78 -20.71 -12.49
N LEU A 241 -6.38 -21.51 -13.40
CA LEU A 241 -7.56 -21.10 -14.15
C LEU A 241 -8.72 -20.65 -13.24
N GLU A 242 -8.95 -21.33 -12.12
CA GLU A 242 -9.98 -20.96 -11.16
C GLU A 242 -9.70 -19.60 -10.47
N ASP A 243 -8.45 -19.32 -10.11
CA ASP A 243 -8.06 -18.01 -9.55
C ASP A 243 -8.20 -16.90 -10.60
N LEU A 244 -7.95 -17.22 -11.88
CA LEU A 244 -8.10 -16.30 -13.00
C LEU A 244 -9.58 -15.96 -13.24
N LYS A 245 -10.47 -16.96 -13.23
CA LYS A 245 -11.93 -16.78 -13.30
C LYS A 245 -12.44 -15.97 -12.11
N TYR A 246 -11.99 -16.30 -10.90
CA TYR A 246 -12.30 -15.54 -9.69
C TYR A 246 -11.87 -14.08 -9.80
N PHE A 247 -10.65 -13.82 -10.28
CA PHE A 247 -10.15 -12.46 -10.48
C PHE A 247 -10.97 -11.70 -11.53
N ARG A 248 -11.32 -12.33 -12.66
CA ARG A 248 -12.21 -11.78 -13.70
C ARG A 248 -13.55 -11.36 -13.11
N ASP A 249 -14.17 -12.23 -12.31
CA ASP A 249 -15.45 -11.96 -11.65
C ASP A 249 -15.35 -10.83 -10.62
N ALA A 250 -14.33 -10.88 -9.77
CA ALA A 250 -14.09 -9.88 -8.73
C ALA A 250 -13.85 -8.48 -9.33
N MET A 251 -13.18 -8.41 -10.47
CA MET A 251 -12.92 -7.17 -11.21
C MET A 251 -14.03 -6.80 -12.19
N ARG A 252 -15.07 -7.63 -12.32
CA ARG A 252 -16.21 -7.44 -13.24
C ARG A 252 -15.78 -7.26 -14.69
N ILE A 253 -14.78 -8.02 -15.12
CA ILE A 253 -14.25 -7.96 -16.48
C ILE A 253 -15.13 -8.85 -17.38
N PRO A 254 -15.70 -8.32 -18.49
CA PRO A 254 -16.60 -9.07 -19.37
C PRO A 254 -15.80 -9.91 -20.38
N ILE A 255 -15.04 -10.88 -19.86
CA ILE A 255 -14.37 -11.94 -20.64
C ILE A 255 -15.04 -13.25 -20.26
N ASP A 256 -15.41 -14.07 -21.24
CA ASP A 256 -16.13 -15.32 -21.03
C ASP A 256 -15.20 -16.43 -20.53
N ASP A 257 -15.75 -17.45 -19.86
CA ASP A 257 -14.97 -18.60 -19.38
C ASP A 257 -14.22 -19.31 -20.52
N ALA A 258 -14.85 -19.47 -21.68
CA ALA A 258 -14.24 -20.11 -22.85
C ALA A 258 -12.96 -19.40 -23.31
N GLN A 259 -12.91 -18.07 -23.20
CA GLN A 259 -11.73 -17.29 -23.59
C GLN A 259 -10.57 -17.45 -22.59
N LEU A 260 -10.88 -17.67 -21.31
CA LEU A 260 -9.86 -17.96 -20.29
C LEU A 260 -9.37 -19.41 -20.39
N GLU A 261 -10.24 -20.32 -20.82
CA GLU A 261 -9.95 -21.75 -21.01
C GLU A 261 -9.11 -22.03 -22.26
N GLU A 262 -9.21 -21.19 -23.30
CA GLU A 262 -8.47 -21.34 -24.55
C GLU A 262 -6.95 -21.29 -24.34
N ASP A 263 -6.45 -20.28 -23.63
CA ASP A 263 -5.06 -20.20 -23.20
C ASP A 263 -4.96 -19.63 -21.76
N PRO A 264 -5.02 -20.49 -20.73
CA PRO A 264 -4.89 -20.08 -19.33
C PRO A 264 -3.54 -19.43 -19.02
N TYR A 265 -2.53 -19.61 -19.87
CA TYR A 265 -1.20 -19.02 -19.70
C TYR A 265 -1.07 -17.63 -20.31
N LEU A 266 -1.97 -17.26 -21.21
CA LEU A 266 -2.00 -15.97 -21.88
C LEU A 266 -3.44 -15.44 -21.97
N PRO A 267 -4.07 -15.09 -20.83
CA PRO A 267 -5.40 -14.52 -20.84
C PRO A 267 -5.46 -13.26 -21.72
N PRO A 268 -6.59 -13.01 -22.42
CA PRO A 268 -6.70 -11.88 -23.32
C PRO A 268 -6.65 -10.56 -22.54
N TYR A 269 -6.02 -9.55 -23.16
CA TYR A 269 -6.08 -8.19 -22.63
C TYR A 269 -7.49 -7.63 -22.81
N TYR A 270 -8.03 -7.06 -21.73
CA TYR A 270 -9.29 -6.33 -21.77
C TYR A 270 -9.07 -4.83 -21.92
N HIS A 271 -9.75 -4.22 -22.89
CA HIS A 271 -9.85 -2.77 -23.02
C HIS A 271 -11.32 -2.41 -23.23
N PRO A 272 -11.99 -1.67 -22.32
CA PRO A 272 -13.43 -1.40 -22.39
C PRO A 272 -13.84 -0.47 -23.55
N GLY A 273 -12.85 0.07 -24.27
CA GLY A 273 -13.03 1.02 -25.37
C GLY A 273 -12.72 2.46 -24.94
N PRO A 274 -12.27 3.34 -25.86
CA PRO A 274 -11.88 4.70 -25.51
C PRO A 274 -13.05 5.55 -24.98
N ASP A 275 -14.27 5.20 -25.34
CA ASP A 275 -15.50 5.90 -24.95
C ASP A 275 -16.12 5.38 -23.64
N ALA A 276 -15.55 4.33 -23.04
CA ALA A 276 -16.05 3.78 -21.79
C ALA A 276 -16.04 4.85 -20.68
N PRO A 277 -17.10 4.94 -19.85
CA PRO A 277 -17.18 5.90 -18.75
C PRO A 277 -15.95 5.89 -17.83
N GLU A 278 -15.39 4.71 -17.57
CA GLU A 278 -14.21 4.50 -16.72
C GLU A 278 -12.95 5.08 -17.36
N ILE A 279 -12.80 4.94 -18.68
CA ILE A 279 -11.67 5.51 -19.45
C ILE A 279 -11.79 7.04 -19.51
N ARG A 280 -13.00 7.57 -19.78
CA ARG A 280 -13.24 9.02 -19.76
C ARG A 280 -12.94 9.60 -18.38
N TYR A 281 -13.45 8.98 -17.32
CA TYR A 281 -13.16 9.41 -15.95
C TYR A 281 -11.66 9.38 -15.64
N MET A 282 -10.95 8.30 -15.98
CA MET A 282 -9.51 8.20 -15.79
C MET A 282 -8.76 9.33 -16.52
N LEU A 283 -9.08 9.58 -17.79
CA LEU A 283 -8.46 10.63 -18.60
C LEU A 283 -8.75 12.03 -18.03
N ASP A 284 -9.97 12.29 -17.59
CA ASP A 284 -10.34 13.59 -16.99
C ASP A 284 -9.62 13.82 -15.66
N ARG A 285 -9.45 12.77 -14.83
CA ARG A 285 -8.65 12.86 -13.61
C ARG A 285 -7.17 13.13 -13.92
N ARG A 286 -6.62 12.56 -15.00
CA ARG A 286 -5.24 12.85 -15.41
C ARG A 286 -5.09 14.26 -15.93
N ARG A 287 -5.99 14.73 -16.81
CA ARG A 287 -5.98 16.12 -17.31
C ARG A 287 -5.98 17.17 -16.20
N THR A 288 -6.62 16.86 -15.07
CA THR A 288 -6.71 17.75 -13.91
C THR A 288 -5.56 17.62 -12.89
N SER A 289 -4.74 16.55 -12.95
CA SER A 289 -3.70 16.24 -11.94
C SER A 289 -2.26 16.23 -12.49
N ALA A 290 -2.02 17.02 -13.54
CA ALA A 290 -0.80 17.10 -14.36
C ALA A 290 -0.65 15.98 -15.42
N ALA A 291 0.35 16.10 -16.30
CA ALA A 291 0.58 15.19 -17.41
C ALA A 291 0.73 13.72 -16.95
N SER A 292 0.58 12.77 -17.88
CA SER A 292 0.79 11.35 -17.62
C SER A 292 2.14 11.09 -16.95
N CYS A 293 2.14 10.32 -15.86
CA CYS A 293 3.32 9.95 -15.08
C CYS A 293 3.30 8.41 -14.87
N PRO A 294 4.44 7.71 -14.99
CA PRO A 294 5.79 8.24 -15.21
C PRO A 294 6.02 8.70 -16.66
N ASN A 295 6.85 9.70 -16.84
CA ASN A 295 7.21 10.24 -18.16
C ASN A 295 8.52 11.03 -18.02
N ALA A 296 9.61 10.43 -18.48
CA ALA A 296 10.94 11.02 -18.35
C ALA A 296 11.19 12.26 -19.24
N GLY A 297 10.20 12.66 -20.06
CA GLY A 297 10.33 13.77 -21.01
C GLY A 297 11.39 13.52 -22.09
N PRO A 298 11.43 14.33 -23.17
CA PRO A 298 12.50 14.22 -24.15
C PRO A 298 13.83 14.66 -23.50
N ARG A 299 14.87 13.82 -23.60
CA ARG A 299 16.22 14.21 -23.15
C ARG A 299 16.65 15.49 -23.87
N PRO A 300 17.24 16.48 -23.17
CA PRO A 300 17.96 17.54 -23.86
C PRO A 300 19.06 16.87 -24.69
N ARG A 301 19.06 17.14 -26.01
CA ARG A 301 20.12 16.67 -26.91
C ARG A 301 21.45 17.19 -26.35
N ARG A 302 22.34 16.27 -26.01
CA ARG A 302 23.74 16.59 -25.69
C ARG A 302 24.44 17.17 -26.90
#